data_AF-A0A930KEL9-F1
#
_entry.id   AF-A0A930KEL9-F1
#
_cell.length_a   1.000
_cell.length_b   1.000
_cell.length_c   1.000
_cell.angle_alpha   90.00
_cell.angle_beta   90.00
_cell.angle_gamma   90.00
#
_symmetry.space_group_name_H-M   'P 1'
#
loop_
_entity.id
_entity.type
_entity.pdbx_description
1 polymer ?
#
loop_
_entity_poly.entity_id
_entity_poly.type
_entity_poly.pdbx_seq_one_letter_code
_entity_poly.pdbx_strand_id
1 'polypeptide(L)'
;MKKIITMAYLSAAVLGATMTFTSCGSNNDEPKGEVVETGTKVNPLRVFTGGMPVSFGDATILKNIKGQVSTIQSNHEIVTFEYKDMSTHASEAQPQVVMTIKNGEVTRVCNLYLGKDGFVKHCDETKIVDGSVTRKETWDFTYNNDGQLLTMLRGRRNKKTTIKYQDGNIVETTTTKAGYSNSYKIFYTSESTLSPIVNKGCLMLFDYTLGIDMDEMQYAYYAGLLG
;
A
#
# COMPACT_ATOMS: atom_id res chain seq x y z
N MET A 1 19.02 -36.42 58.35
CA MET A 1 20.10 -35.76 57.59
C MET A 1 19.58 -34.44 57.05
N LYS A 2 20.08 -33.32 57.59
CA LYS A 2 19.74 -31.95 57.15
C LYS A 2 20.46 -31.65 55.83
N LYS A 3 19.76 -31.08 54.84
CA LYS A 3 20.37 -30.17 53.86
C LYS A 3 19.45 -28.97 53.69
N ILE A 4 19.98 -27.85 54.16
CA ILE A 4 19.51 -26.49 53.92
C ILE A 4 20.06 -26.10 52.53
N ILE A 5 19.22 -25.60 51.64
CA ILE A 5 19.66 -24.75 50.53
C ILE A 5 18.73 -23.55 50.47
N THR A 6 19.36 -22.39 50.56
CA THR A 6 18.79 -21.05 50.68
C THR A 6 18.60 -20.43 49.29
N MET A 7 17.54 -19.63 49.17
CA MET A 7 17.41 -18.37 48.38
C MET A 7 17.60 -18.37 46.86
N ALA A 8 16.52 -18.01 46.16
CA ALA A 8 16.52 -16.84 45.27
C ALA A 8 15.07 -16.38 45.04
N TYR A 9 14.76 -15.16 45.48
CA TYR A 9 13.56 -14.41 45.09
C TYR A 9 13.77 -13.93 43.64
N LEU A 10 12.84 -14.24 42.74
CA LEU A 10 12.70 -13.53 41.48
C LEU A 10 11.27 -13.01 41.37
N SER A 11 11.11 -11.74 41.75
CA SER A 11 9.92 -10.94 41.52
C SER A 11 9.77 -10.65 40.03
N ALA A 12 8.75 -11.23 39.39
CA ALA A 12 8.32 -10.81 38.06
C ALA A 12 7.23 -9.74 38.20
N ALA A 13 7.55 -8.52 37.80
CA ALA A 13 6.62 -7.41 37.72
C ALA A 13 5.60 -7.67 36.60
N VAL A 14 4.32 -7.75 36.97
CA VAL A 14 3.20 -7.70 36.02
C VAL A 14 3.00 -6.24 35.63
N LEU A 15 3.44 -5.85 34.44
CA LEU A 15 3.05 -4.58 33.83
C LEU A 15 1.84 -4.85 32.93
N GLY A 16 0.67 -4.49 33.43
CA GLY A 16 -0.54 -4.39 32.65
C GLY A 16 -0.46 -3.21 31.68
N ALA A 17 -0.88 -3.44 30.45
CA ALA A 17 -1.24 -2.39 29.51
C ALA A 17 -2.70 -2.62 29.11
N THR A 18 -3.62 -1.97 29.83
CA THR A 18 -4.99 -1.79 29.37
C THR A 18 -4.97 -0.79 28.21
N MET A 19 -5.12 -1.28 26.97
CA MET A 19 -5.39 -0.40 25.83
C MET A 19 -6.90 -0.19 25.71
N THR A 20 -7.37 0.98 26.13
CA THR A 20 -8.72 1.44 25.81
C THR A 20 -8.70 2.07 24.42
N PHE A 21 -9.36 1.45 23.44
CA PHE A 21 -9.68 2.10 22.18
C PHE A 21 -11.08 2.70 22.26
N THR A 22 -11.16 4.02 22.21
CA THR A 22 -12.34 4.76 21.78
C THR A 22 -11.84 5.78 20.78
N SER A 23 -12.36 5.74 19.55
CA SER A 23 -12.25 6.88 18.66
C SER A 23 -13.55 7.04 17.88
N CYS A 24 -14.45 7.78 18.50
CA CYS A 24 -15.34 8.73 17.84
C CYS A 24 -15.17 10.03 18.63
N GLY A 25 -14.41 10.99 18.09
CA GLY A 25 -14.14 12.23 18.82
C GLY A 25 -13.43 13.27 17.94
N SER A 26 -14.16 14.32 17.61
CA SER A 26 -13.73 15.49 16.86
C SER A 26 -12.48 16.16 17.47
N ASN A 27 -11.51 16.45 16.60
CA ASN A 27 -10.31 17.26 16.82
C ASN A 27 -9.37 16.79 17.95
N ASN A 28 -8.30 16.09 17.58
CA ASN A 28 -6.96 16.23 18.17
C ASN A 28 -5.93 15.60 17.22
N ASP A 29 -4.81 16.29 17.00
CA ASP A 29 -3.67 15.79 16.23
C ASP A 29 -3.14 14.51 16.88
N GLU A 30 -3.47 13.37 16.28
CA GLU A 30 -2.87 12.09 16.64
C GLU A 30 -1.35 12.14 16.38
N PRO A 31 -0.53 11.46 17.22
CA PRO A 31 0.91 11.45 17.02
C PRO A 31 1.23 10.76 15.69
N LYS A 32 1.56 11.58 14.70
CA LYS A 32 2.02 11.13 13.39
C LYS A 32 3.31 10.34 13.59
N GLY A 33 3.35 9.11 13.08
CA GLY A 33 4.58 8.32 13.09
C GLY A 33 5.75 9.11 12.49
N GLU A 34 6.95 8.88 13.00
CA GLU A 34 8.13 9.64 12.59
C GLU A 34 8.52 9.30 11.15
N VAL A 35 8.70 10.33 10.30
CA VAL A 35 9.20 10.17 8.93
C VAL A 35 10.70 9.93 9.01
N VAL A 36 11.12 8.66 8.89
CA VAL A 36 12.55 8.32 8.85
C VAL A 36 13.10 8.55 7.44
N GLU A 37 13.75 9.68 7.21
CA GLU A 37 14.48 9.95 5.97
C GLU A 37 15.81 9.18 5.95
N THR A 38 15.81 8.02 5.32
CA THR A 38 17.05 7.35 4.88
C THR A 38 16.80 6.77 3.49
N GLY A 39 17.69 7.06 2.54
CA GLY A 39 17.49 6.87 1.09
C GLY A 39 16.87 5.54 0.65
N THR A 40 16.17 5.56 -0.48
CA THR A 40 15.47 4.45 -1.15
C THR A 40 14.54 3.61 -0.24
N LYS A 41 14.34 3.96 1.03
CA LYS A 41 13.50 3.18 1.95
C LYS A 41 12.04 3.50 1.70
N VAL A 42 11.29 2.46 1.39
CA VAL A 42 9.82 2.48 1.41
C VAL A 42 9.36 3.05 2.76
N ASN A 43 8.64 4.17 2.69
CA ASN A 43 8.04 4.82 3.85
C ASN A 43 6.56 5.09 3.58
N PRO A 44 5.64 4.25 4.09
CA PRO A 44 4.22 4.39 3.82
C PRO A 44 3.60 5.73 4.26
N LEU A 45 4.24 6.46 5.18
CA LEU A 45 3.78 7.77 5.65
C LEU A 45 3.90 8.87 4.59
N ARG A 46 4.64 8.63 3.50
CA ARG A 46 4.67 9.52 2.35
C ARG A 46 3.38 9.50 1.54
N VAL A 47 2.63 8.40 1.62
CA VAL A 47 1.30 8.25 1.03
C VAL A 47 0.25 8.61 2.07
N PHE A 48 0.32 7.99 3.25
CA PHE A 48 -0.66 8.15 4.32
C PHE A 48 -0.21 9.19 5.34
N THR A 49 -0.30 10.47 4.95
CA THR A 49 0.22 11.61 5.75
C THR A 49 -0.52 11.85 7.07
N GLY A 50 -1.75 11.34 7.19
CA GLY A 50 -2.53 11.29 8.42
C GLY A 50 -2.24 10.09 9.32
N GLY A 51 -1.31 9.22 8.93
CA GLY A 51 -1.06 7.93 9.58
C GLY A 51 -1.54 6.76 8.73
N MET A 52 -0.81 5.65 8.80
CA MET A 52 -1.08 4.47 7.97
C MET A 52 -2.33 3.72 8.49
N PRO A 53 -3.29 3.36 7.62
CA PRO A 53 -4.48 2.63 8.04
C PRO A 53 -4.13 1.28 8.68
N VAL A 54 -4.88 0.88 9.71
CA VAL A 54 -4.74 -0.45 10.32
C VAL A 54 -5.55 -1.52 9.59
N SER A 55 -6.55 -1.11 8.81
CA SER A 55 -7.46 -1.98 8.06
C SER A 55 -8.19 -1.21 6.96
N PHE A 56 -8.70 -1.92 5.96
CA PHE A 56 -9.67 -1.40 4.98
C PHE A 56 -10.62 -2.54 4.58
N GLY A 57 -11.91 -2.26 4.52
CA GLY A 57 -12.91 -3.33 4.34
C GLY A 57 -12.80 -4.38 5.47
N ASP A 58 -12.70 -5.65 5.10
CA ASP A 58 -12.45 -6.78 5.99
C ASP A 58 -10.96 -7.13 6.14
N ALA A 59 -10.07 -6.41 5.45
CA ALA A 59 -8.64 -6.67 5.47
C ALA A 59 -7.93 -5.93 6.61
N THR A 60 -7.05 -6.63 7.31
CA THR A 60 -6.13 -6.08 8.32
C THR A 60 -4.76 -5.82 7.71
N ILE A 61 -4.13 -4.70 8.05
CA ILE A 61 -2.78 -4.34 7.61
C ILE A 61 -1.79 -4.52 8.77
N LEU A 62 -0.78 -5.37 8.58
CA LEU A 62 0.29 -5.64 9.53
C LEU A 62 1.60 -5.02 9.04
N LYS A 63 2.41 -4.55 9.99
CA LYS A 63 3.70 -3.90 9.73
C LYS A 63 4.86 -4.71 10.30
N ASN A 64 6.02 -4.63 9.65
CA ASN A 64 7.28 -5.09 10.21
C ASN A 64 7.85 -4.07 11.21
N ILE A 65 8.96 -4.42 11.87
CA ILE A 65 9.65 -3.54 12.83
C ILE A 65 10.20 -2.23 12.24
N LYS A 66 10.31 -2.15 10.90
CA LYS A 66 10.74 -0.95 10.17
C LYS A 66 9.56 -0.06 9.79
N GLY A 67 8.33 -0.41 10.19
CA GLY A 67 7.10 0.33 9.86
C GLY A 67 6.56 0.09 8.45
N GLN A 68 7.15 -0.83 7.68
CA GLN A 68 6.70 -1.18 6.33
C GLN A 68 5.60 -2.23 6.42
N VAL A 69 4.64 -2.21 5.49
CA VAL A 69 3.55 -3.18 5.46
C VAL A 69 4.10 -4.56 5.13
N SER A 70 4.02 -5.52 6.06
CA SER A 70 4.47 -6.89 5.83
C SER A 70 3.36 -7.79 5.28
N THR A 71 2.11 -7.52 5.68
CA THR A 71 0.97 -8.36 5.33
C THR A 71 -0.31 -7.55 5.26
N ILE A 72 -1.15 -7.84 4.28
CA ILE A 72 -2.56 -7.44 4.22
C ILE A 72 -3.36 -8.73 4.14
N GLN A 73 -4.27 -8.97 5.08
CA GLN A 73 -4.99 -10.24 5.14
C GLN A 73 -6.48 -10.04 5.42
N SER A 74 -7.30 -10.82 4.72
CA SER A 74 -8.73 -11.00 4.97
C SER A 74 -9.02 -12.49 5.19
N ASN A 75 -10.30 -12.87 5.29
CA ASN A 75 -10.68 -14.28 5.42
C ASN A 75 -10.42 -15.10 4.14
N HIS A 76 -10.28 -14.45 2.99
CA HIS A 76 -10.18 -15.11 1.68
C HIS A 76 -8.80 -14.95 1.02
N GLU A 77 -8.07 -13.90 1.38
CA GLU A 77 -6.85 -13.51 0.68
C GLU A 77 -5.77 -13.07 1.65
N ILE A 78 -4.54 -13.47 1.37
CA ILE A 78 -3.35 -13.05 2.10
C ILE A 78 -2.38 -12.44 1.10
N VAL A 79 -1.97 -11.21 1.36
CA VAL A 79 -0.96 -10.48 0.60
C VAL A 79 0.26 -10.28 1.50
N THR A 80 1.43 -10.73 1.08
CA THR A 80 2.69 -10.55 1.82
C THR A 80 3.67 -9.70 1.03
N PHE A 81 4.49 -8.92 1.74
CA PHE A 81 5.52 -8.07 1.17
C PHE A 81 6.88 -8.44 1.73
N GLU A 82 7.79 -8.84 0.86
CA GLU A 82 9.19 -9.07 1.19
C GLU A 82 10.03 -7.91 0.67
N TYR A 83 10.61 -7.14 1.59
CA TYR A 83 11.50 -6.03 1.27
C TYR A 83 12.94 -6.52 1.27
N LYS A 84 13.61 -6.43 0.12
CA LYS A 84 15.02 -6.79 0.03
C LYS A 84 15.89 -5.75 0.74
N ASP A 85 16.93 -6.23 1.41
CA ASP A 85 17.89 -5.33 2.03
C ASP A 85 18.71 -4.63 0.95
N MET A 86 18.64 -3.30 0.93
CA MET A 86 19.34 -2.47 -0.05
C MET A 86 20.78 -2.15 0.38
N SER A 87 21.26 -2.78 1.46
CA SER A 87 22.66 -2.74 1.89
C SER A 87 23.60 -3.29 0.81
N THR A 88 23.10 -4.19 -0.04
CA THR A 88 23.69 -4.53 -1.32
C THR A 88 23.03 -3.69 -2.39
N HIS A 89 23.82 -3.04 -3.26
CA HIS A 89 23.35 -2.34 -4.46
C HIS A 89 22.47 -3.25 -5.32
N ALA A 90 21.19 -3.40 -4.98
CA ALA A 90 20.20 -4.00 -5.84
C ALA A 90 20.18 -3.12 -7.08
N SER A 91 20.83 -3.60 -8.14
CA SER A 91 20.83 -2.92 -9.41
C SER A 91 19.38 -2.74 -9.85
N GLU A 92 19.10 -1.78 -10.73
CA GLU A 92 17.78 -1.59 -11.35
C GLU A 92 17.25 -2.89 -12.02
N ALA A 93 18.10 -3.92 -12.19
CA ALA A 93 17.77 -5.22 -12.73
C ALA A 93 17.15 -6.22 -11.73
N GLN A 94 17.02 -5.89 -10.43
CA GLN A 94 16.34 -6.76 -9.45
C GLN A 94 15.18 -6.03 -8.75
N PRO A 95 14.08 -6.74 -8.46
CA PRO A 95 12.98 -6.14 -7.70
C PRO A 95 13.42 -5.91 -6.25
N GLN A 96 13.11 -4.73 -5.71
CA GLN A 96 13.38 -4.37 -4.32
C GLN A 96 12.28 -4.83 -3.37
N VAL A 97 11.06 -5.04 -3.88
CA VAL A 97 9.95 -5.60 -3.11
C VAL A 97 9.31 -6.75 -3.89
N VAL A 98 9.06 -7.86 -3.22
CA VAL A 98 8.25 -8.95 -3.78
C VAL A 98 6.92 -8.96 -3.04
N MET A 99 5.85 -8.62 -3.78
CA MET A 99 4.48 -8.73 -3.28
C MET A 99 3.89 -10.05 -3.75
N THR A 100 3.39 -10.86 -2.81
CA THR A 100 2.73 -12.14 -3.13
C THR A 100 1.28 -12.09 -2.68
N ILE A 101 0.35 -12.30 -3.60
CA ILE A 101 -1.09 -12.36 -3.34
C ILE A 101 -1.53 -13.82 -3.44
N LYS A 102 -2.10 -14.37 -2.37
CA LYS A 102 -2.58 -15.75 -2.32
C LYS A 102 -4.08 -15.78 -2.01
N ASN A 103 -4.84 -16.40 -2.90
CA ASN A 103 -6.28 -16.56 -2.81
C ASN A 103 -6.66 -17.97 -3.29
N GLY A 104 -6.93 -18.88 -2.33
CA GLY A 104 -7.10 -20.30 -2.62
C GLY A 104 -5.90 -20.91 -3.36
N GLU A 105 -6.16 -21.52 -4.52
CA GLU A 105 -5.18 -22.13 -5.42
C GLU A 105 -4.44 -21.12 -6.31
N VAL A 106 -4.89 -19.86 -6.32
CA VAL A 106 -4.29 -18.80 -7.12
C VAL A 106 -3.22 -18.09 -6.29
N THR A 107 -2.01 -18.04 -6.82
CA THR A 107 -0.93 -17.19 -6.32
C THR A 107 -0.51 -16.21 -7.40
N ARG A 108 -0.30 -14.96 -7.03
CA ARG A 108 0.33 -13.96 -7.90
C ARG A 108 1.58 -13.44 -7.23
N VAL A 109 2.67 -13.44 -7.97
CA VAL A 109 3.96 -12.90 -7.53
C VAL A 109 4.23 -11.64 -8.36
N CYS A 110 4.33 -10.52 -7.68
CA CYS A 110 4.56 -9.20 -8.23
C CYS A 110 5.95 -8.72 -7.79
N ASN A 111 6.89 -8.74 -8.73
CA ASN A 111 8.24 -8.24 -8.53
C ASN A 111 8.24 -6.74 -8.77
N LEU A 112 8.32 -5.95 -7.71
CA LEU A 112 8.20 -4.49 -7.74
C LEU A 112 9.57 -3.84 -7.80
N TYR A 113 9.78 -3.01 -8.82
CA TYR A 113 11.00 -2.25 -9.04
C TYR A 113 10.74 -0.79 -8.66
N LEU A 114 11.51 -0.29 -7.70
CA LEU A 114 11.29 1.02 -7.11
C LEU A 114 12.13 2.10 -7.78
N GLY A 115 11.58 3.31 -7.83
CA GLY A 115 12.31 4.54 -8.11
C GLY A 115 13.18 5.00 -6.95
N LYS A 116 13.94 6.07 -7.18
CA LYS A 116 14.77 6.72 -6.14
C LYS A 116 13.94 7.29 -4.99
N ASP A 117 12.70 7.64 -5.28
CA ASP A 117 11.65 8.07 -4.38
C ASP A 117 10.97 6.88 -3.66
N GLY A 118 11.38 5.64 -3.87
CA GLY A 118 10.80 4.48 -3.17
C GLY A 118 9.40 4.08 -3.65
N PHE A 119 8.85 4.73 -4.67
CA PHE A 119 7.60 4.33 -5.32
C PHE A 119 7.86 3.32 -6.44
N VAL A 120 6.92 2.42 -6.70
CA VAL A 120 7.04 1.43 -7.78
C VAL A 120 7.04 2.15 -9.12
N LYS A 121 8.03 1.87 -9.97
CA LYS A 121 8.06 2.33 -11.37
C LYS A 121 7.66 1.24 -12.34
N HIS A 122 8.00 0.00 -12.00
CA HIS A 122 7.73 -1.17 -12.83
C HIS A 122 7.37 -2.38 -11.97
N CYS A 123 6.51 -3.26 -12.48
CA CYS A 123 6.20 -4.55 -11.88
C CYS A 123 6.16 -5.65 -12.94
N ASP A 124 6.87 -6.75 -12.68
CA ASP A 124 6.66 -8.03 -13.35
C ASP A 124 5.70 -8.89 -12.53
N GLU A 125 4.50 -9.15 -13.05
CA GLU A 125 3.52 -10.00 -12.40
C GLU A 125 3.50 -11.40 -13.04
N THR A 126 3.51 -12.43 -12.20
CA THR A 126 3.28 -13.83 -12.60
C THR A 126 2.12 -14.42 -11.84
N LYS A 127 1.08 -14.86 -12.56
CA LYS A 127 -0.05 -15.63 -12.03
C LYS A 127 0.24 -17.12 -12.11
N ILE A 128 0.08 -17.79 -10.99
CA ILE A 128 0.26 -19.22 -10.78
C ILE A 128 -1.08 -19.80 -10.31
N VAL A 129 -1.49 -20.91 -10.91
CA VAL A 129 -2.66 -21.70 -10.50
C VAL A 129 -2.19 -23.14 -10.39
N ASP A 130 -2.41 -23.79 -9.25
CA ASP A 130 -1.97 -25.17 -8.99
C ASP A 130 -0.49 -25.41 -9.29
N GLY A 131 0.36 -24.48 -8.87
CA GLY A 131 1.82 -24.54 -9.09
C GLY A 131 2.27 -24.27 -10.53
N SER A 132 1.35 -24.06 -11.47
CA SER A 132 1.65 -23.80 -12.88
C SER A 132 1.50 -22.33 -13.22
N VAL A 133 2.48 -21.75 -13.91
CA VAL A 133 2.40 -20.37 -14.43
C VAL A 133 1.33 -20.31 -15.52
N THR A 134 0.27 -19.53 -15.30
CA THR A 134 -0.86 -19.39 -16.23
C THR A 134 -0.87 -18.05 -16.96
N ARG A 135 -0.27 -17.01 -16.38
CA ARG A 135 -0.22 -15.67 -17.01
C ARG A 135 0.98 -14.87 -16.52
N LYS A 136 1.49 -14.02 -17.40
CA LYS A 136 2.39 -12.91 -17.06
C LYS A 136 1.76 -11.58 -17.48
N GLU A 137 2.05 -10.54 -16.73
CA GLU A 137 1.60 -9.16 -16.95
C GLU A 137 2.70 -8.20 -16.50
N THR A 138 2.73 -7.00 -17.09
CA THR A 138 3.61 -5.94 -16.63
C THR A 138 2.82 -4.68 -16.30
N TRP A 139 3.32 -3.92 -15.34
CA TRP A 139 2.73 -2.66 -14.93
C TRP A 139 3.82 -1.59 -14.89
N ASP A 140 3.60 -0.46 -15.56
CA ASP A 140 4.49 0.70 -15.49
C ASP A 140 3.75 1.90 -14.88
N PHE A 141 4.43 2.59 -13.97
CA PHE A 141 3.86 3.71 -13.22
C PHE A 141 4.71 4.97 -13.38
N THR A 142 4.05 6.11 -13.46
CA THR A 142 4.72 7.43 -13.42
C THR A 142 4.05 8.34 -12.41
N TYR A 143 4.79 9.32 -11.92
CA TYR A 143 4.37 10.22 -10.85
C TYR A 143 4.65 11.67 -11.23
N ASN A 144 3.89 12.60 -10.66
CA ASN A 144 4.20 14.03 -10.73
C ASN A 144 5.29 14.40 -9.72
N ASN A 145 5.68 15.68 -9.68
CA ASN A 145 6.72 16.16 -8.77
C ASN A 145 6.32 16.07 -7.29
N ASP A 146 5.01 16.03 -7.00
CA ASP A 146 4.47 15.85 -5.65
C ASP A 146 4.43 14.37 -5.23
N GLY A 147 4.83 13.46 -6.12
CA GLY A 147 4.83 12.02 -5.88
C GLY A 147 3.49 11.34 -6.13
N GLN A 148 2.49 12.04 -6.66
CA GLN A 148 1.16 11.49 -6.95
C GLN A 148 1.16 10.69 -8.25
N LEU A 149 0.50 9.53 -8.28
CA LEU A 149 0.41 8.69 -9.47
C LEU A 149 -0.24 9.44 -10.64
N LEU A 150 0.47 9.56 -11.76
CA LEU A 150 0.00 10.18 -13.01
C LEU A 150 -0.47 9.16 -14.03
N THR A 151 0.26 8.07 -14.21
CA THR A 151 -0.10 7.06 -15.21
C THR A 151 0.15 5.67 -14.70
N MET A 152 -0.70 4.74 -15.13
CA MET A 152 -0.51 3.31 -14.97
C MET A 152 -0.73 2.64 -16.33
N LEU A 153 0.26 1.88 -16.80
CA LEU A 153 0.20 1.13 -18.06
C LEU A 153 0.21 -0.37 -17.78
N ARG A 154 -0.82 -1.08 -18.24
CA ARG A 154 -0.88 -2.55 -18.24
C ARG A 154 -0.36 -3.09 -19.57
N GLY A 155 0.77 -3.78 -19.55
CA GLY A 155 1.53 -4.16 -20.74
C GLY A 155 0.76 -5.05 -21.72
N ARG A 156 0.25 -6.21 -21.28
CA ARG A 156 -0.40 -7.20 -22.14
C ARG A 156 -1.64 -6.66 -22.85
N ARG A 157 -2.37 -5.73 -22.22
CA ARG A 157 -3.57 -5.10 -22.78
C ARG A 157 -3.29 -3.77 -23.47
N ASN A 158 -2.05 -3.27 -23.39
CA ASN A 158 -1.67 -1.89 -23.71
C ASN A 158 -2.73 -0.89 -23.21
N LYS A 159 -3.17 -1.09 -21.96
CA LYS A 159 -4.25 -0.33 -21.33
C LYS A 159 -3.62 0.71 -20.41
N LYS A 160 -3.71 1.98 -20.80
CA LYS A 160 -3.13 3.10 -20.06
C LYS A 160 -4.23 3.84 -19.33
N THR A 161 -4.09 3.98 -18.01
CA THR A 161 -4.84 4.93 -17.20
C THR A 161 -3.98 6.17 -16.96
N THR A 162 -4.58 7.35 -17.10
CA THR A 162 -3.98 8.66 -16.81
C THR A 162 -4.85 9.38 -15.80
N ILE A 163 -4.22 10.03 -14.81
CA ILE A 163 -4.87 10.74 -13.73
C ILE A 163 -4.45 12.21 -13.83
N LYS A 164 -5.42 13.12 -13.81
CA LYS A 164 -5.19 14.57 -13.78
C LYS A 164 -5.56 15.12 -12.42
N TYR A 165 -4.68 15.97 -11.92
CA TYR A 165 -4.86 16.65 -10.65
C TYR A 165 -5.07 18.16 -10.84
N GLN A 166 -5.85 18.75 -9.94
CA GLN A 166 -5.93 20.18 -9.73
C GLN A 166 -5.91 20.44 -8.23
N ASP A 167 -4.96 21.25 -7.77
CA ASP A 167 -4.77 21.58 -6.36
C ASP A 167 -4.70 20.34 -5.45
N GLY A 168 -3.99 19.30 -5.92
CA GLY A 168 -3.83 18.02 -5.24
C GLY A 168 -5.02 17.06 -5.36
N ASN A 169 -6.16 17.48 -5.93
CA ASN A 169 -7.35 16.65 -6.10
C ASN A 169 -7.40 16.01 -7.48
N ILE A 170 -7.79 14.73 -7.56
CA ILE A 170 -8.06 14.07 -8.84
C ILE A 170 -9.32 14.70 -9.46
N VAL A 171 -9.21 15.27 -10.66
CA VAL A 171 -10.34 15.91 -11.36
C VAL A 171 -10.75 15.16 -12.63
N GLU A 172 -9.85 14.37 -13.19
CA GLU A 172 -10.16 13.53 -14.35
C GLU A 172 -9.30 12.27 -14.34
N THR A 173 -9.91 11.16 -14.74
CA THR A 173 -9.21 9.91 -15.02
C THR A 173 -9.60 9.42 -16.40
N THR A 174 -8.62 9.00 -17.19
CA THR A 174 -8.87 8.47 -18.54
C THR A 174 -8.17 7.15 -18.72
N THR A 175 -8.88 6.17 -19.23
CA THR A 175 -8.35 4.86 -19.57
C THR A 175 -8.47 4.61 -21.07
N THR A 176 -7.35 4.33 -21.73
CA THR A 176 -7.28 4.08 -23.17
C THR A 176 -6.63 2.73 -23.48
N LYS A 177 -7.10 2.10 -24.56
CA LYS A 177 -6.45 0.98 -25.27
C LYS A 177 -6.89 1.04 -26.75
N ALA A 178 -6.36 0.19 -27.61
CA ALA A 178 -6.77 0.16 -29.02
C ALA A 178 -8.31 0.03 -29.16
N GLY A 179 -8.93 1.01 -29.83
CA GLY A 179 -10.38 1.06 -30.07
C GLY A 179 -11.25 1.33 -28.84
N TYR A 180 -10.69 1.70 -27.68
CA TYR A 180 -11.44 1.98 -26.46
C TYR A 180 -10.86 3.17 -25.70
N SER A 181 -11.74 4.07 -25.29
CA SER A 181 -11.43 5.18 -24.40
C SER A 181 -12.59 5.37 -23.45
N ASN A 182 -12.30 5.55 -22.17
CA ASN A 182 -13.27 5.87 -21.14
C ASN A 182 -12.69 6.99 -20.27
N SER A 183 -13.50 7.98 -19.91
CA SER A 183 -13.07 9.10 -19.07
C SER A 183 -14.12 9.42 -18.03
N TYR A 184 -13.65 9.75 -16.83
CA TYR A 184 -14.48 10.21 -15.73
C TYR A 184 -14.03 11.60 -15.30
N LYS A 185 -14.99 12.48 -15.05
CA LYS A 185 -14.76 13.77 -14.37
C LYS A 185 -15.21 13.64 -12.92
N ILE A 186 -14.36 14.08 -12.02
CA ILE A 186 -14.57 13.92 -10.58
C ILE A 186 -14.92 15.29 -9.99
N PHE A 187 -16.02 15.33 -9.26
CA PHE A 187 -16.50 16.51 -8.55
C PHE A 187 -16.62 16.17 -7.07
N TYR A 188 -16.07 17.04 -6.20
CA TYR A 188 -16.09 16.85 -4.75
C TYR A 188 -17.24 17.63 -4.06
N THR A 189 -18.02 18.35 -4.85
CA THR A 189 -19.19 19.11 -4.41
C THR A 189 -20.36 18.88 -5.36
N SER A 190 -21.56 19.14 -4.88
CA SER A 190 -22.82 19.10 -5.61
C SER A 190 -23.77 20.17 -5.07
N GLU A 191 -24.97 20.28 -5.65
CA GLU A 191 -26.01 21.18 -5.12
C GLU A 191 -26.39 20.85 -3.66
N SER A 192 -26.34 19.58 -3.28
CA SER A 192 -26.62 19.11 -1.92
C SER A 192 -25.38 19.04 -1.01
N THR A 193 -24.18 19.02 -1.59
CA THR A 193 -22.90 18.95 -0.87
C THR A 193 -22.03 20.12 -1.27
N LEU A 194 -22.17 21.25 -0.57
CA LEU A 194 -21.52 22.51 -0.93
C LEU A 194 -20.03 22.58 -0.59
N SER A 195 -19.52 21.64 0.21
CA SER A 195 -18.12 21.61 0.62
C SER A 195 -17.58 20.17 0.62
N PRO A 196 -16.36 19.96 0.10
CA PRO A 196 -15.77 18.63 0.03
C PRO A 196 -15.35 18.14 1.42
N ILE A 197 -15.35 16.82 1.60
CA ILE A 197 -14.81 16.19 2.80
C ILE A 197 -13.30 16.00 2.59
N VAL A 198 -12.50 16.57 3.50
CA VAL A 198 -11.04 16.48 3.44
C VAL A 198 -10.58 15.04 3.70
N ASN A 199 -9.83 14.47 2.77
CA ASN A 199 -9.22 13.15 2.90
C ASN A 199 -7.95 13.20 3.77
N LYS A 200 -8.12 13.36 5.08
CA LYS A 200 -6.99 13.48 6.04
C LYS A 200 -6.08 12.24 6.06
N GLY A 201 -6.64 11.08 5.78
CA GLY A 201 -5.92 9.80 5.78
C GLY A 201 -5.30 9.44 4.44
N CYS A 202 -5.49 10.27 3.39
CA CYS A 202 -5.06 9.95 2.02
C CYS A 202 -5.54 8.55 1.59
N LEU A 203 -6.79 8.20 1.86
CA LEU A 203 -7.39 6.93 1.43
C LEU A 203 -7.93 7.05 0.02
N MET A 204 -7.71 6.03 -0.82
CA MET A 204 -8.21 6.03 -2.19
C MET A 204 -8.97 4.73 -2.50
N LEU A 205 -10.13 4.90 -3.14
CA LEU A 205 -10.92 3.82 -3.73
C LEU A 205 -10.82 3.96 -5.24
N PHE A 206 -10.33 2.92 -5.92
CA PHE A 206 -9.86 3.05 -7.30
C PHE A 206 -10.97 2.82 -8.33
N ASP A 207 -11.45 1.58 -8.44
CA ASP A 207 -12.26 1.13 -9.57
C ASP A 207 -13.61 1.84 -9.65
N TYR A 208 -14.49 1.62 -8.66
CA TYR A 208 -15.84 2.21 -8.68
C TYR A 208 -15.87 3.71 -8.41
N THR A 209 -14.95 4.25 -7.61
CA THR A 209 -15.01 5.64 -7.16
C THR A 209 -14.30 6.59 -8.11
N LEU A 210 -13.14 6.18 -8.65
CA LEU A 210 -12.29 7.03 -9.48
C LEU A 210 -12.10 6.48 -10.88
N GLY A 211 -12.69 5.35 -11.25
CA GLY A 211 -12.50 4.76 -12.58
C GLY A 211 -11.06 4.28 -12.85
N ILE A 212 -10.30 3.98 -11.80
CA ILE A 212 -8.91 3.52 -11.89
C ILE A 212 -8.89 2.00 -11.71
N ASP A 213 -8.73 1.27 -12.82
CA ASP A 213 -8.62 -0.19 -12.83
C ASP A 213 -7.21 -0.65 -12.40
N MET A 214 -6.94 -0.62 -11.08
CA MET A 214 -5.66 -0.97 -10.47
C MET A 214 -5.48 -2.48 -10.19
N ASP A 215 -6.54 -3.28 -10.35
CA ASP A 215 -6.61 -4.72 -10.00
C ASP A 215 -5.70 -5.09 -8.80
N GLU A 216 -4.70 -5.94 -9.02
CA GLU A 216 -3.77 -6.46 -8.01
C GLU A 216 -2.85 -5.40 -7.40
N MET A 217 -2.68 -4.25 -8.06
CA MET A 217 -1.75 -3.19 -7.65
C MET A 217 -2.33 -2.29 -6.55
N GLN A 218 -3.64 -2.40 -6.23
CA GLN A 218 -4.23 -1.70 -5.09
C GLN A 218 -3.50 -2.00 -3.77
N TYR A 219 -2.97 -3.23 -3.62
CA TYR A 219 -2.22 -3.62 -2.42
C TYR A 219 -0.89 -2.90 -2.32
N ALA A 220 -0.25 -2.59 -3.44
CA ALA A 220 0.96 -1.76 -3.45
C ALA A 220 0.65 -0.34 -2.95
N TYR A 221 -0.50 0.24 -3.32
CA TYR A 221 -0.95 1.52 -2.76
C TYR A 221 -1.15 1.44 -1.24
N TYR A 222 -1.90 0.44 -0.75
CA TYR A 222 -2.10 0.27 0.70
C TYR A 222 -0.82 -0.09 1.47
N ALA A 223 0.20 -0.60 0.78
CA ALA A 223 1.56 -0.75 1.32
C ALA A 223 2.40 0.53 1.26
N GLY A 224 1.85 1.64 0.75
CA GLY A 224 2.53 2.92 0.60
C GLY A 224 3.61 2.93 -0.48
N LEU A 225 3.47 2.07 -1.49
CA LEU A 225 4.41 1.88 -2.59
C LEU A 225 3.97 2.59 -3.88
N LEU A 226 2.72 3.06 -3.94
CA LEU A 226 2.20 3.93 -4.99
C LEU A 226 1.72 5.23 -4.33
N GLY A 227 2.17 6.39 -4.84
CA GLY A 227 1.79 7.70 -4.33
C GLY A 227 0.53 8.30 -4.95
#